data_AF-A0A3D5NP41-F1
#
_entry.id   AF-A0A3D5NP41-F1
#
_cell.length_a   1.000
_cell.length_b   1.000
_cell.length_c   1.000
_cell.angle_alpha   90.00
_cell.angle_beta   90.00
_cell.angle_gamma   90.00
#
_symmetry.space_group_name_H-M   'P 1'
#
loop_
_entity.id
_entity.type
_entity.pdbx_description
1 polymer ?
#
loop_
_entity_poly.entity_id
_entity_poly.type
_entity_poly.pdbx_seq_one_letter_code
_entity_poly.pdbx_strand_id
1 'polypeptide(L)'
;MIQRNEELKNVPIAREDVLNNFILRRHHGYWMMESRFVTKDEENSTVYKVPIALKPTENIVTYDDLTVPWVKIKERIPQAIDAFNAPGNSFLLVRTPRYLLMYKIEGVDEISREPLQAIEIKEDEQIIMAEWARGEFVKRWTDVASRQGRKIIFVQNRK
;
A
#
# COMPACT_ATOMS: atom_id res chain seq x y z
N MET A 1 1.48 20.03 -0.85
CA MET A 1 2.50 20.94 -1.42
C MET A 1 3.76 20.10 -1.59
N ILE A 2 4.13 19.72 -2.81
CA ILE A 2 5.35 18.93 -3.05
C ILE A 2 6.52 19.87 -2.82
N GLN A 3 7.24 19.69 -1.70
CA GLN A 3 8.45 20.43 -1.43
C GLN A 3 9.43 20.09 -2.55
N ARG A 4 9.76 21.07 -3.38
CA ARG A 4 10.77 20.92 -4.43
C ARG A 4 12.09 20.68 -3.68
N ASN A 5 12.68 19.49 -3.79
CA ASN A 5 13.95 19.18 -3.13
C ASN A 5 15.04 20.08 -3.71
N GLU A 6 15.28 21.23 -3.09
CA GLU A 6 16.38 22.16 -3.37
C GLU A 6 17.74 21.42 -3.37
N GLU A 7 17.85 20.37 -2.55
CA GLU A 7 19.01 19.50 -2.39
C GLU A 7 19.42 18.73 -3.65
N LEU A 8 18.53 18.58 -4.64
CA LEU A 8 18.81 17.81 -5.87
C LEU A 8 19.32 18.69 -7.02
N LYS A 9 19.27 20.02 -6.90
CA LYS A 9 19.57 20.94 -8.04
C LYS A 9 21.00 20.82 -8.57
N ASN A 10 21.95 20.46 -7.71
CA ASN A 10 23.38 20.40 -8.04
C ASN A 10 23.97 18.99 -7.98
N VAL A 11 23.12 17.97 -7.83
CA VAL A 11 23.57 16.58 -7.82
C VAL A 11 23.65 16.11 -9.26
N PRO A 12 24.83 15.67 -9.76
CA PRO A 12 24.94 15.10 -11.09
C PRO A 12 24.23 13.74 -11.11
N ILE A 13 22.97 13.74 -11.55
CA ILE A 13 22.14 12.54 -11.61
C ILE A 13 21.90 12.22 -13.08
N ALA A 14 22.42 11.09 -13.56
CA ALA A 14 22.07 10.59 -14.88
C ALA A 14 20.60 10.13 -14.88
N ARG A 15 19.87 10.41 -15.95
CA ARG A 15 18.44 10.04 -16.06
C ARG A 15 18.26 8.52 -15.98
N GLU A 16 19.24 7.79 -16.49
CA GLU A 16 19.30 6.33 -16.49
C GLU A 16 19.38 5.77 -15.06
N ASP A 17 20.14 6.41 -14.17
CA ASP A 17 20.26 5.99 -12.77
C ASP A 17 18.93 6.12 -12.03
N VAL A 18 18.13 7.13 -12.39
CA VAL A 18 16.79 7.33 -11.81
C VAL A 18 15.83 6.21 -12.21
N LEU A 19 15.89 5.77 -13.47
CA LEU A 19 14.95 4.81 -14.04
C LEU A 19 15.36 3.33 -13.84
N ASN A 20 16.65 3.05 -13.65
CA ASN A 20 17.15 1.68 -13.51
C ASN A 20 17.18 1.18 -12.06
N ASN A 21 17.13 2.07 -11.07
CA ASN A 21 17.12 1.70 -9.66
C ASN A 21 15.92 2.33 -8.96
N PHE A 22 14.84 1.56 -8.86
CA PHE A 22 13.60 1.97 -8.22
C PHE A 22 13.05 0.89 -7.29
N ILE A 23 12.26 1.33 -6.33
CA ILE A 23 11.44 0.50 -5.47
C ILE A 23 9.98 0.89 -5.62
N LEU A 24 9.09 0.00 -5.19
CA LEU A 24 7.69 0.35 -4.94
C LEU A 24 7.50 0.65 -3.47
N ARG A 25 6.79 1.75 -3.19
CA ARG A 25 6.48 2.16 -1.83
C ARG A 25 5.01 2.53 -1.72
N ARG A 26 4.39 2.12 -0.61
CA ARG A 26 3.03 2.51 -0.26
C ARG A 26 2.95 3.97 0.16
N HIS A 27 1.96 4.68 -0.35
CA HIS A 27 1.63 6.03 0.07
C HIS A 27 0.13 6.28 -0.06
N HIS A 28 -0.55 6.41 1.08
CA HIS A 28 -1.93 6.88 1.17
C HIS A 28 -2.92 6.16 0.24
N GLY A 29 -2.82 4.84 0.15
CA GLY A 29 -3.71 4.04 -0.70
C GLY A 29 -3.10 3.55 -2.01
N TYR A 30 -1.95 4.09 -2.42
CA TYR A 30 -1.37 3.83 -3.74
C TYR A 30 0.05 3.30 -3.64
N TRP A 31 0.46 2.50 -4.63
CA TRP A 31 1.85 2.17 -4.88
C TRP A 31 2.49 3.27 -5.73
N MET A 32 3.59 3.83 -5.23
CA MET A 32 4.38 4.81 -5.96
C MET A 32 5.78 4.25 -6.23
N MET A 33 6.31 4.59 -7.40
CA MET A 33 7.71 4.29 -7.72
C MET A 33 8.61 5.33 -7.04
N GLU A 34 9.63 4.87 -6.33
CA GLU A 34 10.64 5.71 -5.67
C GLU A 34 12.02 5.29 -6.19
N SER A 35 12.71 6.20 -6.87
CA SER A 35 14.09 5.97 -7.29
C SER A 35 15.00 6.02 -6.08
N ARG A 36 16.02 5.16 -6.05
CA ARG A 36 17.05 5.15 -5.02
C ARG A 36 18.42 5.09 -5.65
N PHE A 37 19.25 6.10 -5.40
CA PHE A 37 20.64 6.12 -5.87
C PHE A 37 21.57 6.66 -4.80
N VAL A 38 22.86 6.37 -4.93
CA VAL A 38 23.90 6.76 -3.99
C VAL A 38 24.87 7.66 -4.73
N THR A 39 25.10 8.86 -4.21
CA THR A 39 26.25 9.66 -4.65
C THR A 39 27.38 9.49 -3.66
N LYS A 40 28.60 9.60 -4.17
CA LYS A 40 29.82 9.53 -3.37
C LYS A 40 30.59 10.81 -3.60
N ASP A 41 30.89 11.49 -2.51
CA ASP A 41 31.91 12.53 -2.45
C ASP A 41 33.17 11.92 -1.80
N GLU A 42 34.28 12.66 -1.78
CA GLU A 42 35.60 12.13 -1.36
C GLU A 42 35.59 11.45 0.02
N GLU A 43 34.68 11.84 0.93
CA GLU A 43 34.58 11.29 2.29
C GLU A 43 33.22 10.67 2.65
N ASN A 44 32.16 10.91 1.86
CA ASN A 44 30.79 10.56 2.27
C ASN A 44 29.99 9.92 1.13
N SER A 45 29.11 8.98 1.49
CA SER A 45 28.09 8.45 0.58
C SER A 45 26.71 8.89 1.03
N THR A 46 25.97 9.59 0.16
CA THR A 46 24.60 10.05 0.45
C THR A 46 23.60 9.26 -0.39
N VAL A 47 22.58 8.71 0.28
CA VAL A 47 21.48 7.98 -0.38
C VAL A 47 20.35 8.95 -0.65
N TYR A 48 19.99 9.11 -1.92
CA TYR A 48 18.83 9.88 -2.33
C TYR A 48 17.65 8.97 -2.61
N LYS A 49 16.46 9.43 -2.22
CA LYS A 49 15.17 8.82 -2.52
C LYS A 49 14.30 9.84 -3.22
N VAL A 50 13.88 9.53 -4.44
CA VAL A 50 13.18 10.49 -5.30
C VAL A 50 11.88 9.85 -5.80
N PRO A 51 10.70 10.39 -5.44
CA PRO A 51 9.44 9.93 -6.00
C PRO A 51 9.43 10.11 -7.52
N ILE A 52 9.10 9.04 -8.24
CA ILE A 52 8.91 9.06 -9.68
C ILE A 52 7.42 9.27 -9.93
N ALA A 53 7.06 10.32 -10.67
CA ALA A 53 5.68 10.62 -11.06
C ALA A 53 5.17 9.67 -12.18
N LEU A 54 5.38 8.37 -12.00
CA LEU A 54 4.93 7.30 -12.90
C LEU A 54 4.08 6.32 -12.09
N LYS A 55 2.86 6.05 -12.57
CA LYS A 55 2.01 5.00 -11.99
C LYS A 55 2.57 3.63 -12.35
N PRO A 56 2.66 2.68 -11.40
CA PRO A 56 2.98 1.29 -11.72
C PRO A 56 1.95 0.74 -12.71
N THR A 57 2.39 -0.10 -13.64
CA THR A 57 1.48 -0.80 -14.55
C THR A 57 0.78 -1.97 -13.85
N GLU A 58 -0.37 -2.39 -14.36
CA GLU A 58 -1.15 -3.52 -13.83
C GLU A 58 -0.38 -4.85 -13.77
N ASN A 59 0.65 -5.01 -14.62
CA ASN A 59 1.54 -6.17 -14.60
C ASN A 59 2.42 -6.26 -13.35
N ILE A 60 2.56 -5.17 -12.60
CA ILE A 60 3.42 -5.07 -11.41
C ILE A 60 2.56 -4.96 -10.14
N VAL A 61 1.42 -4.28 -10.24
CA VAL A 61 0.54 -4.01 -9.11
C VAL A 61 -0.91 -4.18 -9.55
N THR A 62 -1.68 -4.98 -8.81
CA THR A 62 -3.12 -5.16 -9.07
C THR A 62 -3.98 -4.43 -8.03
N TYR A 63 -5.12 -3.89 -8.46
CA TYR A 63 -6.12 -3.24 -7.59
C TYR A 63 -5.56 -2.09 -6.74
N ASP A 64 -4.79 -1.18 -7.35
CA ASP A 64 -4.17 -0.04 -6.65
C ASP A 64 -5.03 1.23 -6.57
N ASP A 65 -6.25 1.21 -7.11
CA ASP A 65 -7.16 2.33 -7.04
C ASP A 65 -8.07 2.22 -5.81
N LEU A 66 -8.29 3.35 -5.12
CA LEU A 66 -9.22 3.43 -4.01
C LEU A 66 -10.62 3.82 -4.49
N THR A 67 -11.63 3.00 -4.15
CA THR A 67 -13.05 3.36 -4.37
C THR A 67 -13.47 4.55 -3.53
N VAL A 68 -12.89 4.70 -2.33
CA VAL A 68 -13.17 5.82 -1.43
C VAL A 68 -11.97 6.76 -1.42
N PRO A 69 -12.13 8.06 -1.74
CA PRO A 69 -11.04 9.02 -1.73
C PRO A 69 -10.29 9.04 -0.40
N TRP A 70 -8.96 9.13 -0.46
CA TRP A 70 -8.10 9.14 0.74
C TRP A 70 -8.53 10.18 1.79
N VAL A 71 -8.96 11.36 1.34
CA VAL A 71 -9.46 12.42 2.23
C VAL A 71 -10.66 11.93 3.05
N LYS A 72 -11.62 11.26 2.42
CA LYS A 72 -12.80 10.71 3.11
C LYS A 72 -12.43 9.56 4.04
N ILE A 73 -11.45 8.73 3.66
CA ILE A 73 -10.90 7.70 4.56
C ILE A 73 -10.32 8.37 5.81
N LYS A 74 -9.57 9.46 5.67
CA LYS A 74 -8.96 10.21 6.80
C LYS A 74 -9.99 10.94 7.66
N GLU A 75 -11.06 11.47 7.06
CA GLU A 75 -12.17 12.06 7.81
C GLU A 75 -12.86 11.03 8.70
N ARG A 76 -13.07 9.82 8.19
CA ARG A 76 -13.72 8.72 8.92
C ARG A 76 -12.78 8.04 9.92
N ILE A 77 -11.52 7.86 9.55
CA ILE A 77 -10.51 7.12 10.30
C ILE A 77 -9.26 8.01 10.38
N PRO A 78 -9.22 8.98 11.31
CA PRO A 78 -8.11 9.95 11.41
C PRO A 78 -6.74 9.32 11.59
N GLN A 79 -6.66 8.11 12.14
CA GLN A 79 -5.44 7.33 12.33
C GLN A 79 -5.03 6.49 11.10
N ALA A 80 -5.77 6.56 9.98
CA ALA A 80 -5.38 5.83 8.77
C ALA A 80 -4.04 6.32 8.23
N ILE A 81 -3.17 5.36 7.88
CA ILE A 81 -1.85 5.59 7.29
C ILE A 81 -1.72 4.94 5.90
N ASP A 82 -2.54 3.93 5.60
CA ASP A 82 -2.66 3.34 4.26
C ASP A 82 -4.04 2.66 4.09
N ALA A 83 -4.43 2.34 2.85
CA ALA A 83 -5.66 1.61 2.55
C ALA A 83 -5.54 0.74 1.29
N PHE A 84 -6.33 -0.33 1.19
CA PHE A 84 -6.30 -1.30 0.10
C PHE A 84 -7.72 -1.67 -0.31
N ASN A 85 -8.03 -1.50 -1.59
CA ASN A 85 -9.34 -1.80 -2.12
C ASN A 85 -9.41 -3.25 -2.62
N ALA A 86 -10.41 -4.01 -2.16
CA ALA A 86 -10.59 -5.37 -2.61
C ALA A 86 -11.16 -5.43 -4.04
N PRO A 87 -10.90 -6.51 -4.80
CA PRO A 87 -11.51 -6.73 -6.10
C PRO A 87 -13.03 -6.61 -6.06
N GLY A 88 -13.59 -5.93 -7.07
CA GLY A 88 -15.03 -5.73 -7.19
C GLY A 88 -15.62 -4.75 -6.16
N ASN A 89 -14.78 -3.96 -5.48
CA ASN A 89 -15.20 -2.94 -4.51
C ASN A 89 -16.07 -3.52 -3.39
N SER A 90 -15.75 -4.73 -2.93
CA SER A 90 -16.51 -5.44 -1.91
C SER A 90 -16.18 -4.98 -0.49
N PHE A 91 -14.90 -4.71 -0.21
CA PHE A 91 -14.42 -4.20 1.07
C PHE A 91 -13.14 -3.37 0.91
N LEU A 92 -12.86 -2.57 1.94
CA LEU A 92 -11.68 -1.73 2.07
C LEU A 92 -10.90 -2.19 3.30
N LEU A 93 -9.61 -2.48 3.13
CA LEU A 93 -8.69 -2.62 4.27
C LEU A 93 -8.06 -1.27 4.56
N VAL A 94 -8.04 -0.86 5.82
CA VAL A 94 -7.44 0.40 6.28
C VAL A 94 -6.38 0.07 7.32
N ARG A 95 -5.13 0.40 7.01
CA ARG A 95 -4.01 0.29 7.95
C ARG A 95 -4.00 1.53 8.83
N THR A 96 -4.01 1.29 10.13
CA THR A 96 -3.77 2.24 11.22
C THR A 96 -2.49 1.82 11.94
N PRO A 97 -1.88 2.60 12.86
CA PRO A 97 -0.67 2.16 13.58
C PRO A 97 -0.78 0.80 14.26
N ARG A 98 -1.97 0.45 14.79
CA ARG A 98 -2.16 -0.78 15.58
C ARG A 98 -3.06 -1.84 14.98
N TYR A 99 -3.79 -1.50 13.91
CA TYR A 99 -4.78 -2.39 13.32
C TYR A 99 -4.79 -2.33 11.81
N LEU A 100 -5.06 -3.48 11.19
CA LEU A 100 -5.63 -3.58 9.85
C LEU A 100 -7.14 -3.76 10.01
N LEU A 101 -7.88 -2.70 9.69
CA LEU A 101 -9.33 -2.66 9.82
C LEU A 101 -9.96 -3.01 8.48
N MET A 102 -10.96 -3.88 8.46
CA MET A 102 -11.69 -4.22 7.26
C MET A 102 -13.08 -3.61 7.31
N TYR A 103 -13.41 -2.75 6.36
CA TYR A 103 -14.73 -2.13 6.23
C TYR A 103 -15.44 -2.64 4.99
N LYS A 104 -16.77 -2.80 5.08
CA LYS A 104 -17.59 -3.04 3.89
C LYS A 104 -17.67 -1.75 3.08
N ILE A 105 -17.61 -1.84 1.76
CA ILE A 105 -17.97 -0.72 0.88
C ILE A 105 -19.48 -0.82 0.61
N GLU A 106 -20.22 0.25 0.92
CA GLU A 106 -21.69 0.26 0.89
C GLU A 106 -22.24 1.07 -0.30
N GLY A 107 -21.39 1.80 -1.00
CA GLY A 107 -21.75 2.62 -2.15
C GLY A 107 -20.55 3.38 -2.70
N VAL A 108 -20.80 4.46 -3.44
CA VAL A 108 -19.76 5.38 -3.89
C VAL A 108 -19.28 6.19 -2.69
N ASP A 109 -17.98 6.14 -2.40
CA ASP A 109 -17.34 6.86 -1.31
C ASP A 109 -17.86 6.51 0.12
N GLU A 110 -18.62 5.43 0.27
CA GLU A 110 -19.27 5.06 1.52
C GLU A 110 -18.76 3.70 2.03
N ILE A 111 -18.42 3.66 3.31
CA ILE A 111 -18.04 2.46 4.02
C ILE A 111 -18.94 2.23 5.23
N SER A 112 -19.02 0.98 5.69
CA SER A 112 -19.80 0.60 6.88
C SER A 112 -19.42 1.43 8.10
N ARG A 113 -20.39 1.61 9.03
CA ARG A 113 -20.17 2.35 10.28
C ARG A 113 -19.03 1.76 11.10
N GLU A 114 -19.09 0.46 11.33
CA GLU A 114 -18.10 -0.31 12.08
C GLU A 114 -17.29 -1.20 11.12
N PRO A 115 -16.03 -1.53 11.47
CA PRO A 115 -15.27 -2.49 10.70
C PRO A 115 -15.90 -3.89 10.84
N LEU A 116 -15.96 -4.62 9.72
CA LEU A 116 -16.31 -6.05 9.67
C LEU A 116 -15.30 -6.90 10.46
N GLN A 117 -14.04 -6.47 10.50
CA GLN A 117 -12.98 -7.14 11.24
C GLN A 117 -11.87 -6.17 11.62
N ALA A 118 -11.22 -6.42 12.76
CA ALA A 118 -10.00 -5.75 13.17
C ALA A 118 -8.90 -6.78 13.42
N ILE A 119 -7.76 -6.62 12.75
CA ILE A 119 -6.58 -7.46 12.94
C ILE A 119 -5.53 -6.60 13.63
N GLU A 120 -5.14 -6.97 14.84
CA GLU A 120 -4.05 -6.29 15.54
C GLU A 120 -2.72 -6.58 14.85
N ILE A 121 -1.92 -5.53 14.69
CA ILE A 121 -0.61 -5.52 14.05
C ILE A 121 0.26 -4.50 14.77
N LYS A 122 1.57 -4.74 14.82
CA LYS A 122 2.48 -3.87 15.57
C LYS A 122 2.72 -2.56 14.83
N GLU A 123 3.10 -1.52 15.54
CA GLU A 123 3.35 -0.20 14.94
C GLU A 123 4.53 -0.20 13.96
N ASP A 124 5.51 -1.07 14.17
CA ASP A 124 6.69 -1.26 13.33
C ASP A 124 6.45 -2.21 12.14
N GLU A 125 5.30 -2.89 12.07
CA GLU A 125 4.97 -3.76 10.94
C GLU A 125 4.61 -2.95 9.68
N GLN A 126 5.19 -3.35 8.55
CA GLN A 126 4.98 -2.69 7.26
C GLN A 126 4.33 -3.65 6.27
N ILE A 127 3.41 -3.11 5.47
CA ILE A 127 2.86 -3.84 4.33
C ILE A 127 3.86 -3.78 3.18
N ILE A 128 4.43 -4.93 2.83
CA ILE A 128 5.40 -5.06 1.74
C ILE A 128 4.73 -5.50 0.43
N MET A 129 3.52 -6.06 0.48
CA MET A 129 2.79 -6.60 -0.66
C MET A 129 1.30 -6.73 -0.31
N ALA A 130 0.43 -6.53 -1.31
CA ALA A 130 -1.00 -6.79 -1.21
C ALA A 130 -1.47 -7.46 -2.50
N GLU A 131 -2.00 -8.67 -2.41
CA GLU A 131 -2.45 -9.46 -3.54
C GLU A 131 -3.77 -10.17 -3.21
N TRP A 132 -4.57 -10.42 -4.24
CA TRP A 132 -5.92 -10.97 -4.08
C TRP A 132 -6.08 -12.30 -4.81
N ALA A 133 -6.36 -13.37 -4.07
CA ALA A 133 -6.72 -14.65 -4.68
C ALA A 133 -8.15 -14.61 -5.25
N ARG A 134 -8.31 -15.13 -6.47
CA ARG A 134 -9.63 -15.34 -7.10
C ARG A 134 -9.72 -16.77 -7.66
N GLY A 135 -10.95 -17.30 -7.73
CA GLY A 135 -11.19 -18.64 -8.27
C GLY A 135 -10.39 -19.73 -7.58
N GLU A 136 -9.73 -20.57 -8.36
CA GLU A 136 -8.92 -21.70 -7.87
C GLU A 136 -7.75 -21.29 -6.95
N PHE A 137 -7.24 -20.06 -7.08
CA PHE A 137 -6.19 -19.55 -6.22
C PHE A 137 -6.63 -19.39 -4.76
N VAL A 138 -7.93 -19.16 -4.51
CA VAL A 138 -8.47 -19.06 -3.14
C VAL A 138 -8.22 -20.36 -2.40
N LYS A 139 -8.60 -21.49 -3.01
CA LYS A 139 -8.38 -22.81 -2.42
C LYS A 139 -6.89 -23.09 -2.23
N ARG A 140 -6.08 -22.85 -3.27
CA ARG A 140 -4.63 -23.13 -3.23
C ARG A 140 -3.93 -22.36 -2.12
N TRP A 141 -4.21 -21.07 -1.97
CA TRP A 141 -3.60 -20.24 -0.92
C TRP A 141 -4.09 -20.64 0.47
N THR A 142 -5.39 -20.95 0.61
CA THR A 142 -5.97 -21.47 1.85
C THR A 142 -5.28 -22.77 2.28
N ASP A 143 -5.06 -23.70 1.34
CA ASP A 143 -4.37 -24.97 1.60
C ASP A 143 -2.91 -24.74 2.05
N VAL A 144 -2.18 -23.83 1.39
CA VAL A 144 -0.79 -23.49 1.75
C VAL A 144 -0.71 -22.82 3.12
N ALA A 145 -1.56 -21.82 3.37
CA ALA A 145 -1.61 -21.12 4.65
C ALA A 145 -1.92 -22.08 5.81
N SER A 146 -2.86 -23.01 5.60
CA SER A 146 -3.22 -24.04 6.57
C SER A 146 -2.04 -24.96 6.88
N ARG A 147 -1.32 -25.44 5.84
CA ARG A 147 -0.13 -26.30 6.02
C ARG A 147 1.00 -25.60 6.77
N GLN A 148 1.12 -24.28 6.62
CA GLN A 148 2.12 -23.48 7.33
C GLN A 148 1.67 -23.04 8.74
N GLY A 149 0.52 -23.51 9.22
CA GLY A 149 -0.02 -23.15 10.53
C GLY A 149 -0.36 -21.66 10.66
N ARG A 150 -0.66 -20.98 9.54
CA ARG A 150 -0.99 -19.55 9.54
C ARG A 150 -2.45 -19.35 9.98
N LYS A 151 -2.70 -18.23 10.66
CA LYS A 151 -4.04 -17.82 11.07
C LYS A 151 -4.84 -17.43 9.82
N ILE A 152 -5.87 -18.23 9.50
CA ILE A 152 -6.83 -17.92 8.45
C ILE A 152 -8.05 -17.27 9.10
N ILE A 153 -8.45 -16.10 8.61
CA ILE A 153 -9.59 -15.35 9.14
C ILE A 153 -10.71 -15.45 8.13
N PHE A 154 -11.81 -16.10 8.53
CA PHE A 154 -13.03 -16.13 7.74
C PHE A 154 -13.94 -15.00 8.18
N VAL A 155 -14.32 -14.14 7.23
CA VAL A 155 -15.29 -13.08 7.47
C VAL A 155 -16.63 -13.64 7.01
N GLN A 156 -17.44 -14.10 7.96
CA GLN A 156 -18.81 -14.47 7.66
C GLN A 156 -19.68 -13.20 7.69
N ASN A 157 -20.52 -13.01 6.67
CA ASN A 157 -21.61 -12.05 6.78
C ASN A 157 -22.51 -12.50 7.94
N ARG A 158 -22.53 -11.74 9.04
CA ARG A 158 -23.69 -11.81 9.93
C ARG A 158 -24.86 -11.29 9.10
N LYS A 159 -25.85 -12.17 8.89
CA LYS A 159 -27.10 -11.86 8.19
C LYS A 159 -27.78 -10.65 8.79
#